data_AF-A0A9P8M3C3-F1
#
_entry.id   AF-A0A9P8M3C3-F1
#
_cell.length_a   1.000
_cell.length_b   1.000
_cell.length_c   1.000
_cell.angle_alpha   90.00
_cell.angle_beta   90.00
_cell.angle_gamma   90.00
#
_symmetry.space_group_name_H-M   'P 1'
#
loop_
_entity.id
_entity.type
_entity.pdbx_description
1 polymer ?
#
loop_
_entity_poly.entity_id
_entity_poly.type
_entity_poly.pdbx_seq_one_letter_code
_entity_poly.pdbx_strand_id
1 'polypeptide(L)'
;MEERNEHGHPMYTLRLPRWRLYVVNANSLIPIIERRTRIISFAAVESKAAAAVLGTSKTTNEIMARDPGRTQNHFASFRKTVRPVLAPGSATLEAMFKRSFHTMSLSLDEQLTPGSPRSVQLLAWTGHEITMAGTYGEYGGANPFQDPFVEQAWLKFVAGLPVLVCGFFPSKFARQSVQAREFLAQRFLCYFKENHHLGGSGAVLARLRHNTEPGMPLTDKARGELGACLALLNSTISSFFWLVC
;
A
#
# COMPACT_ATOMS: atom_id res chain seq x y z
N MET A 1 -13.85 -19.89 -9.23
CA MET A 1 -15.11 -20.52 -8.77
C MET A 1 -15.42 -21.79 -9.55
N GLU A 2 -15.10 -21.85 -10.85
CA GLU A 2 -15.18 -23.08 -11.67
C GLU A 2 -14.46 -24.29 -11.06
N GLU A 3 -13.16 -24.22 -10.76
CA GLU A 3 -12.45 -25.42 -10.28
C GLU A 3 -12.93 -25.95 -8.91
N ARG A 4 -13.46 -25.07 -8.04
CA ARG A 4 -14.05 -25.48 -6.76
C ARG A 4 -15.31 -26.30 -6.97
N ASN A 5 -16.13 -25.92 -7.94
CA ASN A 5 -17.39 -26.58 -8.24
C ASN A 5 -17.19 -27.83 -9.11
N GLU A 6 -16.15 -27.86 -9.95
CA GLU A 6 -15.85 -29.02 -10.79
C GLU A 6 -15.20 -30.20 -10.03
N HIS A 7 -14.33 -29.92 -9.05
CA HIS A 7 -13.48 -30.98 -8.48
C HIS A 7 -13.77 -31.31 -7.00
N GLY A 8 -14.46 -30.43 -6.26
CA GLY A 8 -14.84 -30.66 -4.85
C GLY A 8 -13.66 -30.91 -3.89
N HIS A 9 -12.42 -30.72 -4.33
CA HIS A 9 -11.24 -31.07 -3.54
C HIS A 9 -11.00 -30.04 -2.41
N PRO A 10 -10.68 -30.50 -1.17
CA PRO A 10 -10.38 -29.62 -0.05
C PRO A 10 -9.06 -28.84 -0.25
N MET A 11 -8.16 -29.39 -1.07
CA MET A 11 -6.89 -28.78 -1.46
C MET A 11 -6.47 -29.28 -2.85
N TYR A 12 -5.92 -28.40 -3.69
CA TYR A 12 -5.39 -28.76 -5.00
C TYR A 12 -4.16 -27.90 -5.35
N THR A 13 -3.42 -28.27 -6.41
CA THR A 13 -2.21 -27.57 -6.83
C THR A 13 -2.33 -27.08 -8.27
N LEU A 14 -2.22 -25.77 -8.45
CA LEU A 14 -2.08 -25.15 -9.76
C LEU A 14 -0.59 -25.02 -10.11
N ARG A 15 -0.22 -25.54 -11.28
CA ARG A 15 1.13 -25.44 -11.81
C ARG A 15 1.21 -24.23 -12.72
N LEU A 16 1.91 -23.19 -12.27
CA LEU A 16 2.19 -21.98 -13.04
C LEU A 16 3.66 -22.00 -13.51
N PRO A 17 4.02 -21.24 -14.55
CA PRO A 17 5.42 -21.09 -14.93
C PRO A 17 6.25 -20.59 -13.74
N ARG A 18 7.24 -21.38 -13.28
CA ARG A 18 8.12 -21.14 -12.10
C ARG A 18 7.47 -21.20 -10.71
N TRP A 19 6.16 -21.42 -10.60
CA TRP A 19 5.46 -21.45 -9.31
C TRP A 19 4.53 -22.65 -9.18
N ARG A 20 4.42 -23.20 -7.97
CA ARG A 20 3.33 -24.11 -7.60
C ARG A 20 2.45 -23.39 -6.60
N LEU A 21 1.21 -23.16 -6.97
CA LEU A 21 0.22 -22.53 -6.09
C LEU A 21 -0.64 -23.64 -5.48
N TYR A 22 -0.54 -23.80 -4.15
CA TYR A 22 -1.38 -24.72 -3.40
C TYR A 22 -2.64 -23.96 -2.98
N VAL A 23 -3.79 -24.37 -3.50
CA VAL A 23 -5.08 -23.75 -3.19
C VAL A 23 -5.80 -24.59 -2.16
N VAL A 24 -6.29 -23.95 -1.10
CA VAL A 24 -6.98 -24.58 0.01
C VAL A 24 -8.41 -24.07 0.05
N ASN A 25 -9.37 -24.93 -0.27
CA ASN A 25 -10.79 -24.59 -0.30
C ASN A 25 -11.52 -24.90 1.02
N ALA A 26 -10.98 -25.81 1.83
CA ALA A 26 -11.62 -26.22 3.07
C ALA A 26 -11.35 -25.20 4.19
N ASN A 27 -12.41 -24.51 4.64
CA ASN A 27 -12.34 -23.53 5.73
C ASN A 27 -11.75 -24.11 7.02
N SER A 28 -11.97 -25.41 7.29
CA SER A 28 -11.41 -26.11 8.45
C SER A 28 -9.87 -26.20 8.44
N LEU A 29 -9.24 -26.11 7.26
CA LEU A 29 -7.79 -26.18 7.12
C LEU A 29 -7.10 -24.80 7.28
N ILE A 30 -7.84 -23.70 7.12
CA ILE A 30 -7.27 -22.34 7.19
C ILE A 30 -6.59 -22.08 8.54
N PRO A 31 -7.24 -22.29 9.71
CA PRO A 31 -6.61 -22.03 11.00
C PRO A 31 -5.39 -22.92 11.28
N ILE A 32 -5.38 -24.13 10.72
CA ILE A 32 -4.28 -25.09 10.87
C ILE A 32 -3.05 -24.58 10.11
N ILE A 33 -3.25 -24.06 8.90
CA ILE A 33 -2.20 -23.52 8.04
C ILE A 33 -1.64 -22.22 8.64
N GLU A 34 -2.50 -21.31 9.07
CA GLU A 34 -2.09 -20.03 9.66
C GLU A 34 -1.22 -20.20 10.91
N ARG A 35 -1.48 -21.23 11.72
CA ARG A 35 -0.67 -21.54 12.91
C ARG A 35 0.70 -22.13 12.59
N ARG A 36 0.94 -22.63 11.37
CA ARG A 36 2.21 -23.27 10.96
C ARG A 36 3.26 -22.29 10.41
N THR A 37 3.44 -21.17 11.10
CA THR A 37 4.36 -20.08 10.69
C THR A 37 5.84 -20.45 10.62
N ARG A 38 6.25 -21.57 11.27
CA ARG A 38 7.63 -22.10 11.17
C ARG A 38 7.90 -22.86 9.87
N ILE A 39 6.87 -23.42 9.24
CA ILE A 39 6.98 -24.24 8.02
C ILE A 39 6.53 -23.43 6.80
N ILE A 40 5.55 -22.55 6.98
CA ILE A 40 4.96 -21.71 5.93
C ILE A 40 5.34 -20.26 6.22
N SER A 41 6.18 -19.67 5.35
CA SER A 41 6.58 -18.28 5.48
C SER A 41 5.84 -17.39 4.49
N PHE A 42 4.90 -16.60 5.01
CA PHE A 42 4.27 -15.50 4.27
C PHE A 42 5.25 -14.34 4.04
N ALA A 43 6.18 -14.11 4.98
CA ALA A 43 7.16 -13.03 4.89
C ALA A 43 8.08 -13.16 3.66
N ALA A 44 8.41 -14.38 3.22
CA ALA A 44 9.19 -14.59 2.00
C ALA A 44 8.44 -14.16 0.73
N VAL A 45 7.13 -14.43 0.67
CA VAL A 45 6.25 -13.99 -0.43
C VAL A 45 6.08 -12.48 -0.38
N GLU A 46 5.81 -11.92 0.81
CA GLU A 46 5.70 -10.47 1.04
C GLU A 46 6.99 -9.74 0.62
N SER A 47 8.17 -10.24 1.01
CA SER A 47 9.47 -9.67 0.64
C SER A 47 9.66 -9.60 -0.87
N LYS A 48 9.37 -10.71 -1.58
CA LYS A 48 9.52 -10.78 -3.04
C LYS A 48 8.53 -9.86 -3.76
N ALA A 49 7.28 -9.82 -3.30
CA ALA A 49 6.26 -8.94 -3.84
C ALA A 49 6.61 -7.46 -3.60
N ALA A 50 7.04 -7.11 -2.38
CA ALA A 50 7.47 -5.76 -2.04
C ALA A 50 8.66 -5.31 -2.90
N ALA A 51 9.69 -6.15 -3.06
CA ALA A 51 10.83 -5.83 -3.92
C ALA A 51 10.41 -5.57 -5.38
N ALA A 52 9.51 -6.39 -5.93
CA ALA A 52 9.04 -6.26 -7.30
C ALA A 52 8.19 -4.99 -7.52
N VAL A 53 7.27 -4.72 -6.59
CA VAL A 53 6.36 -3.57 -6.65
C VAL A 53 7.10 -2.26 -6.40
N LEU A 54 7.91 -2.20 -5.34
CA LEU A 54 8.56 -0.95 -4.89
C LEU A 54 9.85 -0.64 -5.66
N GLY A 55 10.50 -1.66 -6.23
CA GLY A 55 11.76 -1.49 -6.96
C GLY A 55 12.92 -1.08 -6.08
N THR A 56 12.96 -1.58 -4.83
CA THR A 56 13.99 -1.27 -3.84
C THR A 56 15.35 -1.88 -4.19
N SER A 57 16.42 -1.28 -3.64
CA SER A 57 17.79 -1.75 -3.87
C SER A 57 18.01 -3.20 -3.39
N LYS A 58 19.08 -3.83 -3.88
CA LYS A 58 19.50 -5.17 -3.45
C LYS A 58 19.71 -5.24 -1.93
N THR A 59 20.35 -4.24 -1.35
CA THR A 59 20.60 -4.14 0.09
C THR A 59 19.29 -4.14 0.88
N THR A 60 18.31 -3.33 0.48
CA THR A 60 16.99 -3.29 1.12
C THR A 60 16.24 -4.60 0.93
N ASN A 61 16.34 -5.23 -0.24
CA ASN A 61 15.72 -6.54 -0.49
C ASN A 61 16.33 -7.63 0.42
N GLU A 62 17.64 -7.62 0.61
CA GLU A 62 18.32 -8.51 1.55
C GLU A 62 17.86 -8.26 2.99
N ILE A 63 17.73 -7.00 3.42
CA ILE A 63 17.19 -6.65 4.75
C ILE A 63 15.76 -7.19 4.91
N MET A 64 14.88 -6.97 3.94
CA MET A 64 13.48 -7.43 3.99
C MET A 64 13.37 -8.96 3.98
N ALA A 65 14.30 -9.65 3.34
CA ALA A 65 14.30 -11.10 3.20
C ALA A 65 14.92 -11.85 4.40
N ARG A 66 15.56 -11.16 5.36
CA ARG A 66 16.20 -11.80 6.51
C ARG A 66 15.18 -12.49 7.43
N ASP A 67 15.54 -13.71 7.85
CA ASP A 67 14.85 -14.52 8.85
C ASP A 67 13.32 -14.66 8.68
N PRO A 68 12.81 -15.02 7.49
CA PRO A 68 11.39 -14.88 7.15
C PRO A 68 10.47 -15.84 7.94
N GLY A 69 11.01 -16.78 8.72
CA GLY A 69 10.29 -17.70 9.61
C GLY A 69 10.36 -17.36 11.11
N ARG A 70 11.06 -16.29 11.51
CA ARG A 70 11.19 -15.87 12.92
C ARG A 70 10.25 -14.71 13.26
N THR A 71 9.88 -14.61 14.53
CA THR A 71 9.01 -13.56 15.12
C THR A 71 9.60 -12.14 15.11
N GLN A 72 10.82 -11.99 14.56
CA GLN A 72 11.56 -10.73 14.46
C GLN A 72 11.94 -10.35 13.01
N ASN A 73 11.35 -11.00 11.99
CA ASN A 73 11.57 -10.58 10.60
C ASN A 73 11.12 -9.12 10.38
N HIS A 74 11.65 -8.48 9.34
CA HIS A 74 11.43 -7.05 9.07
C HIS A 74 9.94 -6.66 9.03
N PHE A 75 9.08 -7.50 8.44
CA PHE A 75 7.64 -7.23 8.34
C PHE A 75 6.91 -7.42 9.67
N ALA A 76 7.33 -8.37 10.50
CA ALA A 76 6.78 -8.58 11.83
C ALA A 76 7.15 -7.43 12.78
N SER A 77 8.41 -6.95 12.74
CA SER A 77 8.84 -5.78 13.50
C SER A 77 8.21 -4.50 12.97
N PHE A 78 8.07 -4.34 11.65
CA PHE A 78 7.34 -3.22 11.04
C PHE A 78 5.92 -3.11 11.60
N ARG A 79 5.18 -4.22 11.64
CA ARG A 79 3.82 -4.26 12.21
C ARG A 79 3.80 -3.87 13.68
N LYS A 80 4.79 -4.30 14.47
CA LYS A 80 4.92 -3.93 15.89
C LYS A 80 5.20 -2.43 16.08
N THR A 81 5.91 -1.80 15.15
CA THR A 81 6.24 -0.37 15.20
C THR A 81 5.09 0.52 14.73
N VAL A 82 4.40 0.12 13.65
CA VAL A 82 3.37 0.94 13.00
C VAL A 82 1.97 0.74 13.59
N ARG A 83 1.62 -0.48 14.04
CA ARG A 83 0.27 -0.75 14.56
C ARG A 83 -0.11 0.09 15.78
N PRO A 84 0.77 0.35 16.77
CA PRO A 84 0.41 1.16 17.93
C PRO A 84 0.03 2.60 17.58
N VAL A 85 0.70 3.20 16.60
CA VAL A 85 0.39 4.59 16.17
C VAL A 85 -0.90 4.67 15.36
N LEU A 86 -1.37 3.54 14.82
CA LEU A 86 -2.66 3.42 14.12
C LEU A 86 -3.72 2.69 14.96
N ALA A 87 -3.48 2.49 16.26
CA ALA A 87 -4.43 1.81 17.13
C ALA A 87 -5.63 2.72 17.45
N PRO A 88 -6.85 2.17 17.61
CA PRO A 88 -7.99 2.93 18.09
C PRO A 88 -7.68 3.67 19.38
N GLY A 89 -8.04 4.95 19.45
CA GLY A 89 -7.77 5.81 20.61
C GLY A 89 -6.35 6.35 20.69
N SER A 90 -5.47 6.07 19.72
CA SER A 90 -4.16 6.73 19.67
C SER A 90 -4.33 8.19 19.22
N ALA A 91 -3.61 9.10 19.87
CA ALA A 91 -3.62 10.52 19.51
C ALA A 91 -3.14 10.77 18.06
N THR A 92 -2.22 9.93 17.58
CA THR A 92 -1.70 9.99 16.20
C THR A 92 -2.77 9.62 15.17
N LEU A 93 -3.58 8.59 15.45
CA LEU A 93 -4.69 8.20 14.58
C LEU A 93 -5.79 9.27 14.57
N GLU A 94 -6.12 9.81 15.75
CA GLU A 94 -7.13 10.88 15.87
C GLU A 94 -6.72 12.14 15.08
N ALA A 95 -5.47 12.57 15.19
CA ALA A 95 -4.95 13.71 14.43
C ALA A 95 -4.99 13.46 12.92
N MET A 96 -4.65 12.25 12.48
CA MET A 96 -4.72 11.83 11.08
C MET A 96 -6.16 11.94 10.55
N PHE A 97 -7.13 11.38 11.27
CA PHE A 97 -8.54 11.44 10.87
C PHE A 97 -9.10 12.86 10.87
N LYS A 98 -8.80 13.68 11.89
CA LYS A 98 -9.23 15.09 11.93
C LYS A 98 -8.79 15.83 10.67
N ARG A 99 -7.55 15.62 10.23
CA ARG A 99 -7.02 16.22 9.01
C ARG A 99 -7.73 15.67 7.77
N SER A 100 -7.92 14.36 7.67
CA SER A 100 -8.65 13.74 6.55
C SER A 100 -10.09 14.25 6.41
N PHE A 101 -10.85 14.32 7.52
CA PHE A 101 -12.21 14.85 7.51
C PHE A 101 -12.25 16.33 7.18
N HIS A 102 -11.31 17.11 7.71
CA HIS A 102 -11.21 18.52 7.38
C HIS A 102 -10.95 18.75 5.89
N THR A 103 -10.00 18.01 5.29
CA THR A 103 -9.73 18.05 3.85
C THR A 103 -10.97 17.70 3.03
N MET A 104 -11.69 16.63 3.40
CA MET A 104 -12.90 16.22 2.70
C MET A 104 -14.03 17.26 2.83
N SER A 105 -14.20 17.86 4.00
CA SER A 105 -15.20 18.91 4.22
C SER A 105 -14.94 20.11 3.31
N LEU A 106 -13.69 20.60 3.27
CA LEU A 106 -13.32 21.72 2.40
C LEU A 106 -13.58 21.41 0.93
N SER A 107 -13.21 20.20 0.48
CA SER A 107 -13.46 19.74 -0.88
C SER A 107 -14.97 19.72 -1.20
N LEU A 108 -15.80 19.22 -0.29
CA LEU A 108 -17.26 19.21 -0.47
C LEU A 108 -17.85 20.62 -0.49
N ASP A 109 -17.42 21.50 0.41
CA ASP A 109 -17.88 22.89 0.49
C ASP A 109 -17.56 23.67 -0.79
N GLU A 110 -16.40 23.41 -1.41
CA GLU A 110 -16.01 23.99 -2.70
C GLU A 110 -16.81 23.43 -3.88
N GLN A 111 -17.25 22.17 -3.79
CA GLN A 111 -17.97 21.49 -4.87
C GLN A 111 -19.48 21.71 -4.84
N LEU A 112 -20.04 22.04 -3.67
CA LEU A 112 -21.48 22.17 -3.45
C LEU A 112 -21.92 23.63 -3.61
N THR A 113 -22.66 23.91 -4.67
CA THR A 113 -23.39 25.18 -4.82
C THR A 113 -24.87 24.96 -4.50
N PRO A 114 -25.46 25.67 -3.52
CA PRO A 114 -26.87 25.52 -3.18
C PRO A 114 -27.78 25.66 -4.41
N GLY A 115 -28.65 24.68 -4.62
CA GLY A 115 -29.60 24.67 -5.74
C GLY A 115 -29.03 24.25 -7.11
N SER A 116 -27.75 23.86 -7.19
CA SER A 116 -27.13 23.39 -8.43
C SER A 116 -26.70 21.92 -8.33
N PRO A 117 -27.50 20.98 -8.87
CA PRO A 117 -27.12 19.57 -8.93
C PRO A 117 -25.86 19.37 -9.78
N ARG A 118 -24.91 18.57 -9.29
CA ARG A 118 -23.68 18.23 -9.99
C ARG A 118 -23.64 16.74 -10.33
N SER A 119 -23.38 16.42 -11.59
CA SER A 119 -23.09 15.05 -12.02
C SER A 119 -21.59 14.77 -11.94
N VAL A 120 -21.22 13.63 -11.37
CA VAL A 120 -19.82 13.19 -11.25
C VAL A 120 -19.65 11.76 -11.75
N GLN A 121 -18.46 11.41 -12.23
CA GLN A 121 -18.10 10.02 -12.45
C GLN A 121 -17.76 9.40 -11.10
N LEU A 122 -18.73 8.70 -10.48
CA LEU A 122 -18.67 8.30 -9.07
C LEU A 122 -17.33 7.64 -8.69
N LEU A 123 -16.85 6.66 -9.45
CA LEU A 123 -15.56 6.01 -9.17
C LEU A 123 -14.38 7.00 -9.20
N ALA A 124 -14.31 7.85 -10.23
CA ALA A 124 -13.23 8.84 -10.35
C ALA A 124 -13.28 9.88 -9.22
N TRP A 125 -14.48 10.33 -8.88
CA TRP A 125 -14.72 11.26 -7.77
C TRP A 125 -14.34 10.64 -6.42
N THR A 126 -14.84 9.43 -6.11
CA THR A 126 -14.45 8.72 -4.88
C THR A 126 -12.95 8.44 -4.81
N GLY A 127 -12.33 8.12 -5.95
CA GLY A 127 -10.88 7.93 -6.06
C GLY A 127 -10.13 9.18 -5.66
N HIS A 128 -10.54 10.33 -6.19
CA HIS A 128 -9.93 11.62 -5.89
C HIS A 128 -10.14 12.04 -4.42
N GLU A 129 -11.37 12.05 -3.93
CA GLU A 129 -11.70 12.50 -2.57
C GLU A 129 -10.98 11.67 -1.50
N ILE A 130 -10.99 10.35 -1.64
CA ILE A 130 -10.31 9.45 -0.71
C ILE A 130 -8.79 9.57 -0.83
N THR A 131 -8.27 9.75 -2.05
CA THR A 131 -6.83 9.98 -2.25
C THR A 131 -6.39 11.26 -1.54
N MET A 132 -7.08 12.37 -1.74
CA MET A 132 -6.75 13.64 -1.07
C MET A 132 -6.91 13.52 0.44
N ALA A 133 -8.08 13.11 0.94
CA ALA A 133 -8.33 13.01 2.37
C ALA A 133 -7.33 12.07 3.08
N GLY A 134 -7.06 10.89 2.51
CA GLY A 134 -6.12 9.92 3.07
C GLY A 134 -4.68 10.45 3.07
N THR A 135 -4.22 10.97 1.94
CA THR A 135 -2.82 11.41 1.79
C THR A 135 -2.54 12.70 2.56
N TYR A 136 -3.50 13.61 2.70
CA TYR A 136 -3.36 14.75 3.61
C TYR A 136 -3.28 14.30 5.07
N GLY A 137 -4.16 13.38 5.49
CA GLY A 137 -4.09 12.75 6.81
C GLY A 137 -2.69 12.23 7.11
N GLU A 138 -2.13 11.47 6.16
CA GLU A 138 -0.86 10.78 6.30
C GLU A 138 0.38 11.68 6.17
N TYR A 139 0.43 12.56 5.17
CA TYR A 139 1.62 13.32 4.80
C TYR A 139 1.58 14.79 5.22
N GLY A 140 0.43 15.30 5.66
CA GLY A 140 0.27 16.65 6.15
C GLY A 140 0.26 17.74 5.09
N GLY A 141 0.58 18.97 5.49
CA GLY A 141 0.42 20.15 4.63
C GLY A 141 1.34 20.18 3.41
N ALA A 142 2.42 19.41 3.40
CA ALA A 142 3.33 19.25 2.28
C ALA A 142 3.14 17.90 1.57
N ASN A 143 1.88 17.43 1.52
CA ASN A 143 1.50 16.17 0.89
C ASN A 143 1.91 16.13 -0.59
N PRO A 144 2.71 15.13 -1.04
CA PRO A 144 3.11 15.01 -2.44
C PRO A 144 1.94 14.95 -3.44
N PHE A 145 0.77 14.45 -3.02
CA PHE A 145 -0.42 14.35 -3.87
C PHE A 145 -1.11 15.68 -4.17
N GLN A 146 -0.66 16.79 -3.56
CA GLN A 146 -1.06 18.14 -3.97
C GLN A 146 -0.71 18.45 -5.43
N ASP A 147 0.35 17.82 -5.94
CA ASP A 147 0.73 17.89 -7.35
C ASP A 147 -0.17 16.93 -8.16
N PRO A 148 -1.02 17.42 -9.08
CA PRO A 148 -1.89 16.56 -9.89
C PRO A 148 -1.13 15.51 -10.72
N PHE A 149 0.16 15.77 -11.04
CA PHE A 149 0.98 14.79 -11.73
C PHE A 149 1.33 13.59 -10.85
N VAL A 150 1.38 13.77 -9.52
CA VAL A 150 1.56 12.68 -8.55
C VAL A 150 0.34 11.76 -8.53
N GLU A 151 -0.88 12.32 -8.49
CA GLU A 151 -2.10 11.52 -8.55
C GLU A 151 -2.23 10.78 -9.89
N GLN A 152 -1.92 11.43 -11.02
CA GLN A 152 -1.93 10.76 -12.32
C GLN A 152 -0.88 9.65 -12.42
N ALA A 153 0.32 9.86 -11.87
CA ALA A 153 1.34 8.83 -11.80
C ALA A 153 0.89 7.68 -10.89
N TRP A 154 0.21 7.99 -9.78
CA TRP A 154 -0.36 6.98 -8.89
C TRP A 154 -1.32 6.05 -9.63
N LEU A 155 -2.26 6.59 -10.40
CA LEU A 155 -3.20 5.78 -11.20
C LEU A 155 -2.48 4.88 -12.22
N LYS A 156 -1.45 5.41 -12.91
CA LYS A 156 -0.62 4.64 -13.85
C LYS A 156 0.18 3.53 -13.15
N PHE A 157 0.67 3.79 -11.95
CA PHE A 157 1.38 2.81 -11.13
C PHE A 157 0.46 1.67 -10.70
N VAL A 158 -0.72 2.00 -10.13
CA VAL A 158 -1.69 1.01 -9.63
C VAL A 158 -2.19 0.10 -10.76
N ALA A 159 -2.44 0.65 -11.95
CA ALA A 159 -2.89 -0.11 -13.12
C ALA A 159 -1.93 -1.25 -13.53
N GLY A 160 -0.62 -1.13 -13.24
CA GLY A 160 0.39 -2.14 -13.59
C GLY A 160 0.74 -3.11 -12.47
N LEU A 161 0.13 -3.01 -11.29
CA LEU A 161 0.48 -3.85 -10.13
C LEU A 161 0.44 -5.35 -10.41
N PRO A 162 -0.57 -5.92 -11.10
CA PRO A 162 -0.60 -7.35 -11.37
C PRO A 162 0.64 -7.80 -12.17
N VAL A 163 1.05 -7.02 -13.16
CA VAL A 163 2.23 -7.30 -13.99
C VAL A 163 3.52 -7.17 -13.18
N LEU A 164 3.61 -6.13 -12.33
CA LEU A 164 4.76 -5.91 -11.44
C LEU A 164 4.94 -7.07 -10.46
N VAL A 165 3.87 -7.55 -9.82
CA VAL A 165 3.90 -8.65 -8.86
C VAL A 165 4.26 -9.98 -9.54
N CYS A 166 3.67 -10.27 -10.71
CA CYS A 166 3.95 -11.51 -11.43
C CYS A 166 5.36 -11.53 -12.05
N GLY A 167 5.98 -10.37 -12.29
CA GLY A 167 7.35 -10.25 -12.78
C GLY A 167 7.52 -10.62 -14.26
N PHE A 168 6.44 -10.68 -15.05
CA PHE A 168 6.51 -10.92 -16.50
C PHE A 168 7.02 -9.66 -17.21
N PHE A 169 8.34 -9.58 -17.45
CA PHE A 169 9.04 -8.50 -18.18
C PHE A 169 8.42 -7.10 -17.94
N PRO A 170 8.44 -6.59 -16.69
CA PRO A 170 7.72 -5.36 -16.32
C PRO A 170 8.17 -4.14 -17.11
N SER A 171 9.43 -4.09 -17.56
CA SER A 171 9.95 -3.02 -18.43
C SER A 171 9.30 -2.98 -19.83
N LYS A 172 8.66 -4.06 -20.28
CA LYS A 172 7.92 -4.13 -21.54
C LYS A 172 6.42 -4.06 -21.32
N PHE A 173 5.87 -4.87 -20.41
CA PHE A 173 4.43 -4.99 -20.21
C PHE A 173 3.84 -4.01 -19.19
N ALA A 174 4.68 -3.33 -18.38
CA ALA A 174 4.27 -2.34 -17.39
C ALA A 174 5.18 -1.10 -17.43
N ARG A 175 5.70 -0.74 -18.63
CA ARG A 175 6.67 0.35 -18.79
C ARG A 175 6.19 1.67 -18.17
N GLN A 176 4.93 2.03 -18.41
CA GLN A 176 4.32 3.24 -17.86
C GLN A 176 4.25 3.19 -16.33
N SER A 177 3.92 2.03 -15.76
CA SER A 177 3.84 1.84 -14.31
C SER A 177 5.22 1.86 -13.67
N VAL A 178 6.25 1.32 -14.34
CA VAL A 178 7.65 1.46 -13.89
C VAL A 178 8.08 2.92 -13.90
N GLN A 179 7.82 3.67 -14.97
CA GLN A 179 8.14 5.10 -15.03
C GLN A 179 7.39 5.91 -13.96
N ALA A 180 6.11 5.62 -13.78
CA ALA A 180 5.29 6.24 -12.74
C ALA A 180 5.83 5.95 -11.34
N ARG A 181 6.24 4.71 -11.07
CA ARG A 181 6.88 4.32 -9.81
C ARG A 181 8.14 5.14 -9.54
N GLU A 182 9.00 5.31 -10.54
CA GLU A 182 10.24 6.08 -10.39
C GLU A 182 9.94 7.57 -10.12
N PHE A 183 8.96 8.13 -10.82
CA PHE A 183 8.50 9.51 -10.57
C PHE A 183 7.96 9.67 -9.14
N LEU A 184 7.06 8.78 -8.69
CA LEU A 184 6.49 8.81 -7.35
C LEU A 184 7.58 8.68 -6.26
N ALA A 185 8.51 7.74 -6.43
CA ALA A 185 9.62 7.55 -5.50
C ALA A 185 10.49 8.80 -5.39
N GLN A 186 10.72 9.51 -6.50
CA GLN A 186 11.44 10.78 -6.50
C GLN A 186 10.69 11.88 -5.72
N ARG A 187 9.36 11.96 -5.86
CA ARG A 187 8.55 12.94 -5.12
C ARG A 187 8.55 12.69 -3.61
N PHE A 188 8.44 11.42 -3.20
CA PHE A 188 8.60 11.05 -1.79
C PHE A 188 10.03 11.25 -1.27
N LEU A 189 11.04 11.12 -2.12
CA LEU A 189 12.42 11.44 -1.74
C LEU A 189 12.59 12.94 -1.45
N CYS A 190 12.01 13.82 -2.28
CA CYS A 190 12.01 15.26 -2.01
C CYS A 190 11.29 15.57 -0.70
N TYR A 191 10.10 15.01 -0.48
CA TYR A 191 9.35 15.12 0.77
C TYR A 191 10.19 14.77 2.01
N PHE A 192 10.98 13.70 1.93
CA PHE A 192 11.88 13.34 3.03
C PHE A 192 13.09 14.27 3.16
N LYS A 193 13.74 14.64 2.05
CA LYS A 193 14.92 15.52 2.06
C LYS A 193 14.63 16.92 2.60
N GLU A 194 13.42 17.42 2.36
CA GLU A 194 12.94 18.73 2.82
C GLU A 194 12.37 18.67 4.24
N ASN A 195 12.48 17.53 4.93
CA ASN A 195 11.97 17.31 6.29
C ASN A 195 10.45 17.49 6.42
N HIS A 196 9.68 17.42 5.32
CA HIS A 196 8.23 17.56 5.35
C HIS A 196 7.53 16.45 6.15
N HIS A 197 8.17 15.30 6.29
CA HIS A 197 7.71 14.20 7.14
C HIS A 197 7.52 14.59 8.63
N LEU A 198 8.17 15.64 9.11
CA LEU A 198 7.98 16.15 10.47
C LEU A 198 6.57 16.73 10.69
N GLY A 199 5.90 17.18 9.62
CA GLY A 199 4.49 17.60 9.65
C GLY A 199 3.49 16.48 9.29
N GLY A 200 4.01 15.28 8.97
CA GLY A 200 3.23 14.10 8.63
C GLY A 200 2.58 13.42 9.84
N SER A 201 1.96 12.28 9.61
CA SER A 201 1.34 11.47 10.65
C SER A 201 2.39 10.71 11.49
N GLY A 202 1.98 10.24 12.66
CA GLY A 202 2.80 9.33 13.44
C GLY A 202 3.16 8.04 12.69
N ALA A 203 2.36 7.64 11.69
CA ALA A 203 2.62 6.43 10.90
C ALA A 203 3.79 6.63 9.93
N VAL A 204 3.88 7.76 9.22
CA VAL A 204 5.06 8.11 8.41
C VAL A 204 6.33 8.11 9.26
N LEU A 205 6.29 8.75 10.43
CA LEU A 205 7.43 8.83 11.35
C LEU A 205 7.84 7.44 11.87
N ALA A 206 6.86 6.61 12.25
CA ALA A 206 7.11 5.25 12.71
C ALA A 206 7.76 4.39 11.61
N ARG A 207 7.28 4.48 10.35
CA ARG A 207 7.89 3.77 9.21
C ARG A 207 9.30 4.25 8.92
N LEU A 208 9.53 5.56 8.93
CA LEU A 208 10.84 6.13 8.66
C LEU A 208 11.86 5.68 9.71
N ARG A 209 11.48 5.72 10.99
CA ARG A 209 12.31 5.22 12.10
C ARG A 209 12.61 3.74 11.94
N HIS A 210 11.58 2.92 11.74
CA HIS A 210 11.71 1.47 11.57
C HIS A 210 12.68 1.09 10.45
N ASN A 211 12.63 1.81 9.33
CA ASN A 211 13.51 1.55 8.18
C ASN A 211 14.91 2.15 8.33
N THR A 212 15.12 3.06 9.28
CA THR A 212 16.43 3.68 9.53
C THR A 212 17.34 2.79 10.34
N GLU A 213 16.82 2.14 11.38
CA GLU A 213 17.56 1.23 12.25
C GLU A 213 18.33 0.12 11.49
N PRO A 214 17.76 -0.56 10.47
CA PRO A 214 18.49 -1.58 9.70
C PRO A 214 19.39 -1.00 8.60
N GLY A 215 19.51 0.32 8.47
CA GLY A 215 20.40 0.97 7.50
C GLY A 215 19.85 1.10 6.08
N MET A 216 18.51 1.11 5.88
CA MET A 216 17.96 1.33 4.54
C MET A 216 18.30 2.75 4.06
N PRO A 217 18.67 2.93 2.78
CA PRO A 217 18.91 4.25 2.22
C PRO A 217 17.60 5.05 2.12
N LEU A 218 17.69 6.38 2.21
CA LEU A 218 16.52 7.26 2.15
C LEU A 218 15.72 7.09 0.84
N THR A 219 16.40 6.77 -0.26
CA THR A 219 15.79 6.44 -1.56
C THR A 219 14.86 5.24 -1.49
N ASP A 220 15.23 4.20 -0.74
CA ASP A 220 14.38 3.03 -0.56
C ASP A 220 13.26 3.27 0.46
N LYS A 221 13.50 4.13 1.47
CA LYS A 221 12.43 4.59 2.38
C LYS A 221 11.36 5.36 1.60
N ALA A 222 11.76 6.23 0.68
CA ALA A 222 10.86 6.92 -0.26
C ALA A 222 10.06 5.95 -1.13
N ARG A 223 10.68 4.88 -1.64
CA ARG A 223 9.97 3.81 -2.35
C ARG A 223 8.98 3.08 -1.44
N GLY A 224 9.33 2.87 -0.17
CA GLY A 224 8.45 2.26 0.84
C GLY A 224 7.12 2.98 1.00
N GLU A 225 7.10 4.30 0.81
CA GLU A 225 5.87 5.10 0.91
C GLU A 225 4.85 4.78 -0.20
N LEU A 226 5.28 4.27 -1.36
CA LEU A 226 4.33 3.75 -2.35
C LEU A 226 3.56 2.54 -1.79
N GLY A 227 4.22 1.69 -1.00
CA GLY A 227 3.59 0.58 -0.30
C GLY A 227 2.61 1.05 0.78
N ALA A 228 2.96 2.13 1.49
CA ALA A 228 2.07 2.76 2.46
C ALA A 228 0.82 3.35 1.79
N CYS A 229 0.97 4.07 0.67
CA CYS A 229 -0.15 4.56 -0.12
C CYS A 229 -1.04 3.41 -0.65
N LEU A 230 -0.46 2.28 -1.06
CA LEU A 230 -1.24 1.12 -1.52
C LEU A 230 -2.12 0.59 -0.39
N ALA A 231 -1.55 0.45 0.80
CA ALA A 231 -2.27 -0.02 1.98
C ALA A 231 -3.35 0.99 2.45
N LEU A 232 -3.07 2.30 2.32
CA LEU A 232 -3.98 3.36 2.73
C LEU A 232 -5.15 3.56 1.77
N LEU A 233 -4.89 3.56 0.46
CA LEU A 233 -5.83 4.03 -0.55
C LEU A 233 -6.65 2.91 -1.18
N ASN A 234 -6.02 1.79 -1.54
CA ASN A 234 -6.62 0.86 -2.49
C ASN A 234 -7.89 0.19 -1.95
N SER A 235 -7.86 -0.27 -0.69
CA SER A 235 -9.03 -0.82 -0.01
C SER A 235 -10.06 0.27 0.35
N THR A 236 -9.60 1.46 0.71
CA THR A 236 -10.46 2.55 1.17
C THR A 236 -11.28 3.15 0.03
N ILE A 237 -10.67 3.41 -1.13
CA ILE A 237 -11.36 3.88 -2.34
C ILE A 237 -12.44 2.89 -2.75
N SER A 238 -12.07 1.60 -2.85
CA SER A 238 -13.01 0.55 -3.26
C SER A 238 -14.17 0.40 -2.27
N SER A 239 -13.88 0.42 -0.96
CA SER A 239 -14.91 0.29 0.08
C SER A 239 -15.85 1.49 0.10
N PHE A 240 -15.31 2.70 -0.06
CA PHE A 240 -16.10 3.93 -0.10
C PHE A 240 -17.00 3.98 -1.34
N PHE A 241 -16.46 3.63 -2.51
CA PHE A 241 -17.24 3.52 -3.75
C PHE A 241 -18.46 2.62 -3.57
N TRP A 242 -18.27 1.39 -3.06
CA TRP A 242 -19.38 0.45 -2.84
C TRP A 242 -20.34 0.86 -1.72
N LEU A 243 -19.91 1.71 -0.79
CA LEU A 243 -20.78 2.23 0.27
C LEU A 243 -21.78 3.27 -0.27
N VAL A 244 -21.36 4.07 -1.26
CA VAL A 244 -22.15 5.20 -1.81
C VAL A 244 -22.87 4.86 -3.12
N CYS A 245 -22.58 3.71 -3.73
CA CYS A 245 -23.33 3.16 -4.86
C CYS A 245 -24.65 2.55 -4.39
#